data_AF-A0A7G9QA81-F1
#
_entry.id   AF-A0A7G9QA81-F1
#
_cell.length_a   1.000
_cell.length_b   1.000
_cell.length_c   1.000
_cell.angle_alpha   90.00
_cell.angle_beta   90.00
_cell.angle_gamma   90.00
#
_symmetry.space_group_name_H-M   'P 1'
#
loop_
_entity.id
_entity.type
_entity.pdbx_description
1 polymer ?
#
loop_
_entity_poly.entity_id
_entity_poly.type
_entity_poly.pdbx_seq_one_letter_code
_entity_poly.pdbx_strand_id
1 'polypeptide(L)' 'MIVLKSDYFSSHERLTRFINENHIKREDILAITQAPSFFTIFFYADDAVEEITHGMFS' A
#
# COMPACT_ATOMS: atom_id res chain seq x y z
N MET A 1 -14.74 9.45 -2.05
CA MET A 1 -13.89 10.59 -2.49
C MET A 1 -12.50 10.05 -2.71
N ILE A 2 -11.85 10.33 -3.84
CA ILE A 2 -10.47 9.86 -4.04
C ILE A 2 -9.54 10.65 -3.12
N VAL A 3 -8.77 9.93 -2.31
CA VAL A 3 -7.82 10.46 -1.34
C VAL A 3 -6.46 9.79 -1.52
N LEU A 4 -5.40 10.50 -1.11
CA LEU A 4 -4.06 9.91 -1.04
C LEU A 4 -3.96 9.10 0.26
N LYS A 5 -3.70 7.80 0.13
CA LYS A 5 -3.44 6.89 1.24
C LYS A 5 -1.97 6.44 1.23
N SER A 6 -1.51 5.97 2.39
CA SER A 6 -0.16 5.41 2.52
C SER A 6 -0.14 4.27 3.52
N ASP A 7 0.72 3.28 3.25
CA ASP A 7 1.02 2.20 4.19
C ASP A 7 2.50 1.83 4.11
N TYR A 8 3.01 1.16 5.14
CA TYR A 8 4.39 0.72 5.25
C TYR A 8 4.48 -0.80 5.41
N PHE A 9 5.60 -1.40 5.01
CA PHE A 9 5.78 -2.84 5.02
C PHE A 9 7.22 -3.22 5.37
N SER A 10 7.38 -4.12 6.33
CA SER A 10 8.67 -4.71 6.71
C SER A 10 9.31 -5.60 5.64
N SER A 11 8.56 -6.06 4.63
CA SER A 11 9.09 -6.89 3.55
C SER A 11 8.46 -6.60 2.19
N HIS A 12 9.25 -6.83 1.14
CA HIS A 12 8.79 -6.72 -0.24
C HIS A 12 7.62 -7.66 -0.57
N GLU A 13 7.64 -8.88 -0.01
CA GLU A 13 6.57 -9.88 -0.19
C GLU A 13 5.23 -9.37 0.34
N ARG A 14 5.23 -8.76 1.53
CA ARG A 14 4.01 -8.21 2.15
C ARG A 14 3.44 -7.04 1.35
N LEU A 15 4.29 -6.12 0.91
CA LEU A 15 3.89 -5.03 0.01
C LEU A 15 3.26 -5.56 -1.27
N THR A 16 3.91 -6.54 -1.91
CA THR A 16 3.42 -7.13 -3.17
C THR A 16 2.08 -7.81 -2.97
N ARG A 17 1.92 -8.55 -1.87
CA ARG A 17 0.65 -9.17 -1.50
C ARG A 17 -0.45 -8.13 -1.29
N PHE A 18 -0.16 -7.05 -0.56
CA PHE A 18 -1.12 -5.96 -0.33
C PHE A 18 -1.61 -5.33 -1.64
N ILE A 19 -0.70 -5.01 -2.57
CA ILE A 19 -1.07 -4.45 -3.88
C ILE A 19 -2.01 -5.39 -4.64
N ASN A 20 -1.68 -6.68 -4.66
CA ASN A 20 -2.44 -7.67 -5.42
C ASN A 20 -3.82 -7.96 -4.80
N GLU A 21 -3.89 -8.13 -3.48
CA GLU A 21 -5.14 -8.43 -2.77
C GLU A 21 -6.12 -7.24 -2.79
N ASN A 22 -5.60 -6.01 -2.75
CA ASN A 22 -6.41 -4.79 -2.85
C ASN A 22 -6.68 -4.35 -4.29
N HIS A 23 -6.18 -5.10 -5.29
CA HIS A 23 -6.30 -4.78 -6.71
C HIS A 23 -5.88 -3.34 -7.05
N ILE A 24 -4.85 -2.82 -6.37
CA ILE A 24 -4.35 -1.47 -6.58
C ILE A 24 -3.74 -1.41 -7.98
N LYS A 25 -4.31 -0.58 -8.85
CA LYS A 25 -3.83 -0.45 -10.22
C LYS A 25 -2.54 0.34 -10.24
N ARG A 26 -1.70 0.06 -11.22
CA ARG A 26 -0.40 0.73 -11.37
C ARG A 26 -0.55 2.25 -11.47
N GLU A 27 -1.56 2.71 -12.21
CA GLU A 27 -1.87 4.13 -12.40
C GLU A 27 -2.29 4.86 -11.12
N ASP A 28 -2.76 4.13 -10.12
CA ASP A 28 -3.18 4.68 -8.83
C ASP A 28 -2.02 4.76 -7.83
N ILE A 29 -0.88 4.12 -8.12
CA ILE A 29 0.33 4.17 -7.29
C ILE A 29 1.11 5.43 -7.61
N LEU A 30 1.21 6.33 -6.61
CA LEU A 30 2.00 7.54 -6.71
C LEU A 30 3.51 7.23 -6.58
N ALA A 31 3.88 6.45 -5.57
CA ALA A 31 5.27 6.10 -5.31
C ALA A 31 5.40 4.85 -4.42
N ILE A 32 6.51 4.13 -4.58
CA ILE A 32 7.01 3.12 -3.65
C ILE A 32 8.42 3.53 -3.24
N THR A 33 8.65 3.75 -1.96
CA THR A 33 9.96 4.13 -1.41
C THR A 33 10.50 3.04 -0.51
N GLN A 34 11.82 2.94 -0.40
CA GLN A 34 12.50 2.01 0.49
C GLN A 34 13.40 2.78 1.46
N ALA A 35 13.19 2.55 2.75
CA ALA A 35 14.11 2.89 3.82
C ALA A 35 14.82 1.60 4.30
N PRO A 36 15.90 1.69 5.09
CA PRO A 36 16.49 0.50 5.70
C PRO A 36 15.42 -0.31 6.43
N SER A 37 15.21 -1.56 6.00
CA SER A 37 14.26 -2.53 6.56
C SER A 37 12.76 -2.27 6.35
N PHE A 38 12.36 -1.24 5.60
CA PHE A 38 10.94 -0.93 5.36
C PHE A 38 10.67 -0.42 3.95
N PHE A 39 9.49 -0.73 3.44
CA PHE A 39 8.92 -0.20 2.21
C PHE A 39 7.73 0.69 2.56
N THR A 40 7.49 1.74 1.81
CA THR A 40 6.31 2.59 1.95
C THR A 40 5.67 2.76 0.59
N ILE A 41 4.35 2.62 0.52
CA ILE A 41 3.56 2.87 -0.68
C ILE A 41 2.67 4.08 -0.46
N PHE A 42 2.56 4.91 -1.49
CA PHE A 42 1.61 6.00 -1.60
C PHE A 42 0.71 5.74 -2.81
N PHE A 43 -0.60 5.74 -2.61
CA PHE A 43 -1.58 5.42 -3.65
C PHE A 43 -2.89 6.19 -3.48
N TYR A 44 -3.61 6.40 -4.57
CA TYR A 44 -4.92 7.03 -4.57
C TYR A 44 -6.02 5.97 -4.52
N ALA A 45 -6.99 6.13 -3.62
CA ALA A 45 -8.12 5.23 -3.48
C ALA A 45 -9.36 5.99 -3.00
N ASP A 46 -10.56 5.41 -3.14
CA ASP A 46 -11.74 5.99 -2.53
C ASP A 46 -11.69 5.83 -1.00
N ASP A 47 -11.94 6.92 -0.28
CA ASP A 47 -12.00 6.96 1.18
C ASP A 47 -12.99 5.94 1.77
N ALA A 48 -14.03 5.56 1.02
CA ALA A 48 -15.01 4.57 1.46
C ALA A 48 -14.52 3.10 1.34
N VAL A 49 -13.41 2.85 0.65
CA VAL A 49 -12.85 1.49 0.49
C VAL A 49 -11.93 1.21 1.67
N GLU A 50 -12.25 0.20 2.47
CA GLU A 50 -11.33 -0.35 3.46
C GLU A 50 -10.39 -1.35 2.78
N GLU A 51 -9.08 -1.13 2.91
CA GLU A 51 -8.08 -2.04 2.42
C GLU A 51 -7.95 -3.30 3.29
N ILE A 52 -7.68 -4.43 2.65
CA ILE A 52 -7.29 -5.66 3.33
C ILE A 52 -5.90 -5.44 3.93
N THR A 53 -5.86 -5.19 5.23
CA THR A 53 -4.63 -5.07 6.01
C THR A 53 -4.41 -6.32 6.87
N HIS A 54 -3.25 -6.96 6.74
CA HIS A 54 -2.82 -8.03 7.65
C HIS A 54 -1.94 -7.40 8.74
N GLY A 55 -2.53 -6.88 9.83
CA GLY A 55 -1.77 -6.33 10.97
C GLY A 55 -0.86 -7.38 11.65
N MET A 56 0.08 -7.08 12.55
CA MET A 56 0.77 -5.85 12.98
C MET A 56 2.27 -6.04 12.71
N PHE A 57 2.74 -5.93 11.46
CA PHE A 57 4.14 -5.57 11.13
C PHE A 57 4.15 -5.13 9.64
N SER A 58 3.27 -4.19 9.33
CA SER A 58 3.64 -3.08 8.45
C SER A 58 5.00 -2.53 8.91
#